data_AF-A0AAV8VFM6-F1
#
_entry.id   AF-A0AAV8VFM6-F1
#
_cell.length_a   1.000
_cell.length_b   1.000
_cell.length_c   1.000
_cell.angle_alpha   90.00
_cell.angle_beta   90.00
_cell.angle_gamma   90.00
#
_symmetry.space_group_name_H-M   'P 1'
#
loop_
_entity.id
_entity.type
_entity.pdbx_description
1 polymer ?
#
loop_
_entity_poly.entity_id
_entity_poly.type
_entity_poly.pdbx_seq_one_letter_code
_entity_poly.pdbx_strand_id
1 'polypeptide(L)'
;MSNFKWRDNHIIKFLELYQSEECIWNIRREDYKNIMREKSYEKIRSGMEIESLTINDIKNKIKSIRTTYKVELNKILKANKSGAGTDDLYKPKLFWFAHADVFLGDVSVARESQSNLMRDIDMYFTHHQLLLT
;
A
#
# COMPACT_ATOMS: atom_id res chain seq x y z
N MET A 1 -21.91 7.49 10.82
CA MET A 1 -20.67 6.70 10.67
C MET A 1 -21.04 5.23 10.70
N SER A 2 -20.44 4.41 9.84
CA SER A 2 -20.55 2.94 9.98
C SER A 2 -19.74 2.49 11.21
N ASN A 3 -20.24 1.45 11.90
CA ASN A 3 -19.60 0.84 13.07
C ASN A 3 -18.83 -0.44 12.70
N PHE A 4 -18.40 -0.56 11.43
CA PHE A 4 -17.74 -1.77 10.96
C PHE A 4 -16.36 -1.93 11.58
N LYS A 5 -16.12 -3.11 12.20
CA LYS A 5 -14.83 -3.46 12.81
C LYS A 5 -14.01 -4.35 11.88
N TRP A 6 -12.92 -3.81 11.37
CA TRP A 6 -11.94 -4.55 10.58
C TRP A 6 -11.26 -5.65 11.41
N ARG A 7 -11.08 -6.83 10.81
CA ARG A 7 -10.37 -8.00 11.36
C ARG A 7 -9.31 -8.44 10.35
N ASP A 8 -8.38 -9.30 10.75
CA ASP A 8 -7.23 -9.64 9.91
C ASP A 8 -7.61 -10.28 8.58
N ASN A 9 -8.57 -11.21 8.59
CA ASN A 9 -9.14 -11.82 7.38
C ASN A 9 -9.79 -10.77 6.44
N HIS A 10 -10.43 -9.74 7.00
CA HIS A 10 -10.99 -8.65 6.20
C HIS A 10 -9.89 -7.81 5.53
N ILE A 11 -8.73 -7.67 6.17
CA ILE A 11 -7.63 -6.85 5.65
C ILE A 11 -7.01 -7.51 4.42
N ILE A 12 -6.78 -8.82 4.45
CA ILE A 12 -6.23 -9.56 3.31
C ILE A 12 -7.18 -9.50 2.11
N LYS A 13 -8.46 -9.89 2.30
CA LYS A 13 -9.48 -9.80 1.23
C LYS A 13 -9.60 -8.38 0.66
N PHE A 14 -9.53 -7.37 1.54
CA PHE A 14 -9.55 -5.98 1.10
C PHE A 14 -8.34 -5.60 0.25
N LEU A 15 -7.14 -6.05 0.61
CA LEU A 15 -5.93 -5.76 -0.15
C LEU A 15 -5.93 -6.43 -1.52
N GLU A 16 -6.45 -7.65 -1.64
CA GLU A 16 -6.63 -8.36 -2.92
C GLU A 16 -7.58 -7.59 -3.85
N LEU A 17 -8.76 -7.18 -3.34
CA LEU A 17 -9.72 -6.37 -4.08
C LEU A 17 -9.17 -4.97 -4.41
N TYR A 18 -8.36 -4.40 -3.52
CA TYR A 18 -7.73 -3.11 -3.76
C TYR A 18 -6.68 -3.22 -4.88
N GLN A 19 -5.85 -4.26 -4.85
CA GLN A 19 -4.85 -4.53 -5.87
C GLN A 19 -5.50 -4.69 -7.26
N SER A 20 -6.64 -5.38 -7.37
CA SER A 20 -7.32 -5.57 -8.67
C SER A 20 -7.89 -4.29 -9.28
N GLU A 21 -8.09 -3.23 -8.48
CA GLU A 21 -8.66 -1.97 -8.94
C GLU A 21 -7.57 -0.92 -9.23
N GLU A 22 -6.83 -1.11 -10.34
CA GLU A 22 -5.68 -0.27 -10.68
C GLU A 22 -5.98 1.24 -10.76
N CYS A 23 -7.17 1.65 -11.19
CA CYS A 23 -7.48 3.07 -11.41
C CYS A 23 -7.50 3.93 -10.13
N ILE A 24 -7.47 3.31 -8.94
CA ILE A 24 -7.44 4.00 -7.64
C ILE A 24 -6.07 3.97 -6.94
N TRP A 25 -5.10 3.23 -7.47
CA TRP A 25 -3.74 3.16 -6.91
C TRP A 25 -2.63 3.36 -7.93
N ASN A 26 -2.79 2.88 -9.17
CA ASN A 26 -1.79 2.94 -10.22
C ASN A 26 -1.83 4.29 -10.96
N ILE A 27 -0.97 5.22 -10.53
CA ILE A 27 -0.87 6.56 -11.14
C ILE A 27 -0.30 6.54 -12.56
N ARG A 28 0.28 5.43 -13.02
CA ARG A 28 0.92 5.30 -14.33
C ARG A 28 -0.09 4.98 -15.44
N ARG A 29 -1.34 4.68 -15.09
CA ARG A 29 -2.39 4.39 -16.06
C ARG A 29 -3.08 5.67 -16.54
N GLU A 30 -3.33 5.76 -17.84
CA GLU A 30 -4.08 6.88 -18.45
C GLU A 30 -5.53 6.99 -17.96
N ASP A 31 -6.07 5.89 -17.43
CA ASP A 31 -7.40 5.77 -16.86
C ASP A 31 -7.48 6.15 -15.36
N TYR A 32 -6.40 6.69 -14.78
CA TYR A 32 -6.40 7.41 -13.49
C TYR A 32 -7.18 8.74 -13.60
N LYS A 33 -8.41 8.66 -14.13
CA LYS A 33 -9.38 9.74 -14.27
C LYS A 33 -10.40 9.60 -13.13
N ASN A 34 -10.74 10.73 -12.52
CA ASN A 34 -11.60 10.82 -11.34
C ASN A 34 -12.94 10.06 -11.50
N ILE A 35 -13.45 9.95 -12.73
CA ILE A 35 -14.75 9.35 -13.07
C ILE A 35 -14.85 7.86 -12.71
N MET A 36 -13.76 7.10 -12.78
CA MET A 36 -13.80 5.64 -12.56
C MET A 36 -13.58 5.22 -11.10
N ARG A 37 -13.13 6.15 -10.25
CA ARG A 37 -12.77 5.84 -8.85
C ARG A 37 -13.98 5.41 -8.03
N GLU A 38 -15.13 6.05 -8.22
CA GLU A 38 -16.35 5.70 -7.47
C GLU A 38 -16.81 4.29 -7.80
N LYS A 39 -16.73 3.87 -9.07
CA LYS A 39 -17.04 2.50 -9.50
C LYS A 39 -16.09 1.49 -8.86
N SER A 40 -14.80 1.80 -8.75
CA SER A 40 -13.85 0.91 -8.08
C SER A 40 -14.09 0.78 -6.59
N TYR A 41 -14.50 1.86 -5.90
CA TYR A 41 -14.91 1.74 -4.50
C TYR A 41 -16.15 0.85 -4.35
N GLU A 42 -17.11 0.95 -5.27
CA GLU A 42 -18.30 0.10 -5.25
C GLU A 42 -17.97 -1.37 -5.51
N LYS A 43 -17.04 -1.65 -6.43
CA LYS A 43 -16.56 -3.02 -6.67
C LYS A 43 -15.86 -3.60 -5.44
N ILE A 44 -14.99 -2.83 -4.77
CA ILE A 44 -14.36 -3.29 -3.51
C ILE A 44 -15.44 -3.52 -2.45
N ARG A 45 -16.37 -2.56 -2.27
CA ARG A 45 -17.46 -2.68 -1.29
C ARG A 45 -18.30 -3.92 -1.53
N SER A 46 -18.68 -4.16 -2.79
CA SER A 46 -19.49 -5.32 -3.19
C SER A 46 -18.71 -6.63 -3.02
N GLY A 47 -17.44 -6.66 -3.47
CA GLY A 47 -16.56 -7.83 -3.35
C GLY A 47 -16.23 -8.21 -1.91
N MET A 48 -16.28 -7.27 -0.96
CA MET A 48 -16.15 -7.59 0.46
C MET A 48 -17.29 -8.48 0.96
N GLU A 49 -18.47 -8.41 0.35
CA GLU A 49 -19.68 -9.19 0.71
C GLU A 49 -20.09 -8.99 2.17
N ILE A 50 -19.94 -7.76 2.67
CA ILE A 50 -20.30 -7.37 4.04
C ILE A 50 -21.31 -6.24 3.96
N GLU A 51 -22.53 -6.51 4.38
CA GLU A 51 -23.66 -5.57 4.24
C GLU A 51 -23.41 -4.25 4.97
N SER A 52 -22.82 -4.30 6.17
CA SER A 52 -22.55 -3.14 7.01
C SER A 52 -21.42 -2.22 6.49
N LEU A 53 -20.68 -2.62 5.45
CA LEU A 53 -19.63 -1.80 4.88
C LEU A 53 -20.20 -0.73 3.95
N THR A 54 -19.79 0.51 4.18
CA THR A 54 -20.12 1.66 3.35
C THR A 54 -18.94 2.04 2.44
N ILE A 55 -19.23 2.78 1.38
CA ILE A 55 -18.18 3.35 0.50
C ILE A 55 -17.23 4.27 1.28
N ASN A 56 -17.73 4.97 2.29
CA ASN A 56 -16.89 5.80 3.16
C ASN A 56 -15.88 4.95 3.95
N ASP A 57 -16.27 3.75 4.39
CA ASP A 57 -15.35 2.83 5.07
C ASP A 57 -14.25 2.34 4.14
N ILE A 58 -14.59 2.05 2.88
CA ILE A 58 -13.61 1.69 1.85
C ILE A 58 -12.61 2.83 1.64
N LYS A 59 -13.10 4.05 1.41
CA LYS A 59 -12.25 5.25 1.25
C LYS A 59 -11.34 5.47 2.46
N ASN A 60 -11.88 5.35 3.67
CA ASN A 60 -11.11 5.48 4.91
C ASN A 60 -10.07 4.37 5.07
N LYS A 61 -10.41 3.14 4.70
CA LYS A 61 -9.49 2.00 4.78
C LYS A 61 -8.34 2.14 3.78
N ILE A 62 -8.60 2.57 2.54
CA ILE A 62 -7.56 2.92 1.56
C ILE A 62 -6.61 3.97 2.15
N LYS A 63 -7.17 5.07 2.69
CA LYS A 63 -6.37 6.14 3.30
C LYS A 63 -5.50 5.61 4.45
N SER A 64 -6.07 4.80 5.34
CA SER A 64 -5.38 4.18 6.46
C SER A 64 -4.22 3.28 5.98
N ILE A 65 -4.48 2.35 5.05
CA ILE A 65 -3.46 1.45 4.50
C ILE A 65 -2.31 2.25 3.89
N ARG A 66 -2.59 3.22 3.01
CA ARG A 66 -1.54 4.01 2.35
C ARG A 66 -0.71 4.83 3.34
N THR A 67 -1.35 5.40 4.35
CA THR A 67 -0.67 6.20 5.38
C THR A 67 0.28 5.33 6.19
N THR A 68 -0.22 4.20 6.71
CA THR A 68 0.58 3.28 7.50
C THR A 68 1.68 2.63 6.67
N TYR A 69 1.38 2.19 5.45
CA TYR A 69 2.36 1.63 4.52
C TYR A 69 3.51 2.62 4.25
N LYS A 70 3.20 3.89 3.95
CA LYS A 70 4.22 4.92 3.74
C LYS A 70 5.11 5.12 4.97
N VAL A 71 4.55 5.10 6.18
CA VAL A 71 5.33 5.22 7.42
C VAL A 71 6.28 4.05 7.58
N GLU A 72 5.82 2.82 7.34
CA GLU A 72 6.67 1.62 7.42
C GLU A 72 7.74 1.60 6.34
N LEU A 73 7.40 1.94 5.09
CA LEU A 73 8.36 2.07 4.00
C LEU A 73 9.47 3.07 4.34
N ASN A 74 9.11 4.23 4.91
CA ASN A 74 10.10 5.21 5.35
C ASN A 74 11.04 4.68 6.45
N LYS A 75 10.59 3.79 7.32
CA LYS A 75 11.46 3.17 8.34
C LYS A 75 12.45 2.21 7.68
N ILE A 76 12.00 1.42 6.70
CA ILE A 76 12.88 0.54 5.89
C ILE A 76 13.95 1.39 5.19
N LEU A 77 13.55 2.44 4.48
CA LEU A 77 14.47 3.31 3.75
C LEU A 77 15.47 4.02 4.68
N LYS A 78 15.02 4.49 5.85
CA LYS A 78 15.90 5.14 6.83
C LYS A 78 16.91 4.19 7.47
N ALA A 79 16.50 2.97 7.84
CA ALA A 79 17.41 1.98 8.41
C ALA A 79 18.54 1.63 7.43
N ASN A 80 18.20 1.53 6.15
CA ASN A 80 19.19 1.28 5.10
C ASN A 80 20.15 2.48 4.89
N LYS A 81 19.69 3.72 5.04
CA LYS A 81 20.52 4.93 4.85
C LYS A 81 21.56 5.15 5.97
N SER A 82 21.29 4.68 7.19
CA SER A 82 22.21 4.87 8.33
C SER A 82 23.50 4.05 8.26
N GLY A 83 23.68 3.19 7.25
CA GLY A 83 24.90 2.38 7.12
C GLY A 83 25.09 1.36 8.24
N ALA A 84 24.01 1.02 8.95
CA ALA A 84 24.03 -0.04 9.94
C ALA A 84 24.35 -1.36 9.22
N GLY A 85 25.24 -2.17 9.79
CA GLY A 85 25.61 -3.46 9.22
C GLY A 85 24.39 -4.36 8.99
N THR A 86 24.55 -5.43 8.21
CA THR A 86 23.48 -6.35 7.77
C THR A 86 22.63 -6.96 8.90
N ASP A 87 23.02 -6.81 10.16
CA ASP A 87 22.29 -7.28 11.34
C ASP A 87 21.16 -6.33 11.82
N ASP A 88 21.10 -5.08 11.34
CA ASP A 88 20.16 -4.05 11.85
C ASP A 88 19.09 -3.64 10.81
N LEU A 89 18.72 -4.57 9.93
CA LEU A 89 17.72 -4.34 8.89
C LEU A 89 16.32 -4.26 9.48
N TYR A 90 15.65 -3.12 9.29
CA TYR A 90 14.28 -2.93 9.77
C TYR A 90 13.30 -3.80 8.98
N LYS A 91 12.63 -4.73 9.68
CA LYS A 91 11.55 -5.56 9.12
C LYS A 91 10.19 -5.05 9.61
N PRO A 92 9.25 -4.72 8.70
CA PRO A 92 7.89 -4.35 9.07
C PRO A 92 7.20 -5.47 9.88
N LYS A 93 6.53 -5.10 10.96
CA LYS A 93 5.82 -6.06 11.84
C LYS A 93 4.36 -6.27 11.46
N LEU A 94 3.85 -5.53 10.48
CA LEU A 94 2.46 -5.61 10.05
C LEU A 94 2.27 -6.82 9.14
N PHE A 95 1.43 -7.77 9.56
CA PHE A 95 1.19 -9.02 8.82
C PHE A 95 0.74 -8.80 7.37
N TRP A 96 0.06 -7.68 7.10
CA TRP A 96 -0.46 -7.32 5.79
C TRP A 96 0.51 -6.49 4.95
N PHE A 97 1.66 -6.08 5.50
CA PHE A 97 2.60 -5.20 4.78
C PHE A 97 3.05 -5.83 3.46
N ALA A 98 3.47 -7.09 3.48
CA ALA A 98 3.94 -7.79 2.30
C ALA A 98 2.88 -7.82 1.18
N HIS A 99 1.59 -8.01 1.52
CA HIS A 99 0.51 -7.98 0.53
C HIS A 99 0.33 -6.60 -0.10
N ALA A 100 0.48 -5.53 0.70
CA ALA A 100 0.41 -4.17 0.21
C ALA A 100 1.64 -3.79 -0.64
N ASP A 101 2.83 -4.29 -0.27
CA ASP A 101 4.10 -3.97 -0.92
C ASP A 101 4.12 -4.38 -2.40
N VAL A 102 3.49 -5.53 -2.71
CA VAL A 102 3.37 -6.10 -4.08
C VAL A 102 2.90 -5.09 -5.13
N PHE A 103 2.08 -4.10 -4.76
CA PHE A 103 1.54 -3.13 -5.71
C PHE A 103 1.72 -1.67 -5.29
N LEU A 104 1.87 -1.39 -3.99
CA LEU A 104 2.09 -0.03 -3.50
C LEU A 104 3.56 0.39 -3.50
N GLY A 105 4.52 -0.54 -3.52
CA GLY A 105 5.96 -0.25 -3.49
C GLY A 105 6.39 0.69 -4.60
N ASP A 106 6.30 0.22 -5.83
CA ASP A 106 6.73 0.99 -7.01
C ASP A 106 6.06 2.35 -7.14
N VAL A 107 4.77 2.43 -6.79
CA VAL A 107 4.00 3.68 -6.91
C VAL A 107 4.34 4.67 -5.79
N SER A 108 4.67 4.17 -4.60
CA SER A 108 5.03 5.01 -3.46
C SER A 108 6.44 5.57 -3.62
N VAL A 109 7.38 4.74 -4.06
CA VAL A 109 8.77 5.10 -4.32
C VAL A 109 8.88 6.09 -5.49
N ALA A 110 8.13 5.87 -6.58
CA ALA A 110 8.09 6.80 -7.72
C ALA A 110 7.50 8.19 -7.37
N ARG A 111 6.66 8.30 -6.33
CA ARG A 111 6.18 9.61 -5.85
C ARG A 111 7.22 10.36 -5.03
N GLU A 112 8.14 9.65 -4.38
CA GLU A 112 9.25 10.28 -3.64
C GLU A 112 10.38 10.72 -4.57
N SER A 113 10.53 10.08 -5.75
CA SER A 113 11.48 10.53 -6.80
C SER A 113 11.22 11.95 -7.31
N GLN A 114 9.96 12.40 -7.27
CA GLN A 114 9.55 13.78 -7.59
C GLN A 114 9.91 14.78 -6.47
N SER A 115 10.38 14.29 -5.32
CA SER A 115 10.83 15.05 -4.15
C SER A 115 12.27 14.64 -3.77
N ASN A 116 13.25 15.07 -4.56
CA ASN A 116 14.68 15.16 -4.23
C ASN A 116 15.42 13.97 -3.56
N LEU A 117 15.00 12.71 -3.73
CA LEU A 117 15.74 11.56 -3.19
C LEU A 117 15.82 10.38 -4.19
N MET A 118 16.59 10.56 -5.27
CA MET A 118 16.84 9.49 -6.27
C MET A 118 17.64 8.30 -5.70
N ARG A 119 18.32 8.46 -4.56
CA ARG A 119 19.10 7.41 -3.88
C ARG A 119 18.26 6.37 -3.13
N ASP A 120 17.04 6.71 -2.74
CA ASP A 120 16.21 5.83 -1.90
C ASP A 120 15.55 4.71 -2.72
N ILE A 121 15.47 4.89 -4.04
CA ILE A 121 14.86 3.97 -5.02
C ILE A 121 15.75 2.76 -5.30
N ASP A 122 17.02 3.00 -5.66
CA ASP A 122 17.98 1.93 -5.96
C ASP A 122 18.21 1.02 -4.74
N MET A 123 18.12 1.61 -3.55
CA MET A 123 18.27 0.92 -2.27
C MET A 123 17.05 0.06 -1.90
N TYR A 124 15.83 0.50 -2.23
CA TYR A 124 14.61 -0.30 -2.08
C TYR A 124 14.65 -1.56 -2.94
N PHE A 125 14.99 -1.43 -4.23
CA PHE A 125 15.04 -2.58 -5.15
C PHE A 125 16.11 -3.61 -4.75
N THR A 126 17.26 -3.14 -4.26
CA THR A 126 18.32 -4.02 -3.73
C THR A 126 17.82 -4.81 -2.51
N HIS A 127 17.03 -4.19 -1.64
CA HIS A 127 16.49 -4.84 -0.44
C HIS A 127 15.35 -5.82 -0.76
N HIS A 128 14.47 -5.47 -1.70
CA HIS A 128 13.35 -6.31 -2.12
C HIS A 128 13.85 -7.62 -2.77
N GLN A 129 14.95 -7.58 -3.53
CA GLN A 129 15.56 -8.79 -4.08
C GLN A 129 16.17 -9.72 -3.01
N LEU A 130 16.71 -9.17 -1.91
CA LEU A 130 17.34 -9.97 -0.84
C LEU A 130 16.33 -10.66 0.10
N LEU A 131 15.07 -10.19 0.15
CA LEU A 131 14.01 -10.81 0.96
C LEU A 131 13.25 -11.93 0.21
N LEU A 132 13.50 -12.09 -1.10
CA LEU A 132 12.86 -13.08 -1.97
C LEU A 132 13.78 -14.26 -2.36
N THR A 133 15.01 -14.29 -1.84
CA THR A 133 15.97 -15.40 -1.96
C THR A 133 16.25 -16.02 -0.60
#